data_AF-A0A7S2QVH3-F1
#
_entry.id   AF-A0A7S2QVH3-F1
#
_cell.length_a   1.000
_cell.length_b   1.000
_cell.length_c   1.000
_cell.angle_alpha   90.00
_cell.angle_beta   90.00
_cell.angle_gamma   90.00
#
_symmetry.space_group_name_H-M   'P 1'
#
loop_
_entity.id
_entity.type
_entity.pdbx_description
1 polymer ?
#
loop_
_entity_poly.entity_id
_entity_poly.type
_entity_poly.pdbx_seq_one_letter_code
_entity_poly.pdbx_strand_id
1 'polypeptide(L)'
;AEGLATEEDYPYTSGRGVTGKCNDNFSVVEGTNIASWKYATPACTTRKCEDQDEDTLASTVSTVAPPSICVNAESWQDYTTGVLTSKSCGGNGYYALDHCVQLIGYNGISGDDGYWIVSHQLLMTVALTV
;
A
#
# COMPACT_ATOMS: atom_id res chain seq x y z
N ALA A 1 0.60 -25.94 9.26
CA ALA A 1 -0.64 -25.14 9.21
C ALA A 1 -0.40 -23.99 8.24
N GLU A 2 -1.41 -23.56 7.50
CA GLU A 2 -1.33 -22.43 6.56
C GLU A 2 -1.87 -21.17 7.25
N GLY A 3 -1.17 -20.05 7.15
CA GLY A 3 -1.55 -18.78 7.77
C GLY A 3 -0.36 -17.95 8.22
N LEU A 4 -0.62 -16.89 8.99
CA LEU A 4 0.35 -15.95 9.51
C LEU A 4 0.62 -16.19 11.00
N ALA A 5 1.85 -15.94 11.43
CA ALA A 5 2.23 -15.87 12.84
C ALA A 5 1.85 -14.51 13.43
N THR A 6 1.82 -14.41 14.76
CA THR A 6 1.86 -13.11 15.43
C THR A 6 3.25 -12.49 15.29
N GLU A 7 3.34 -11.16 15.38
CA GLU A 7 4.64 -10.45 15.46
C GLU A 7 5.46 -10.88 16.68
N GLU A 8 4.79 -11.30 17.77
CA GLU A 8 5.45 -11.83 18.97
C GLU A 8 6.14 -13.18 18.70
N ASP A 9 5.47 -14.07 17.97
CA ASP A 9 6.00 -15.40 17.63
C ASP A 9 7.02 -15.36 16.48
N TYR A 10 6.90 -14.40 15.56
CA TYR A 10 7.83 -14.20 14.46
C TYR A 10 8.17 -12.72 14.28
N PRO A 11 9.09 -12.17 15.09
CA PRO A 11 9.42 -10.74 15.06
C PRO A 11 10.12 -10.31 13.77
N TYR A 12 9.83 -9.08 13.36
CA TYR A 12 10.52 -8.37 12.30
C TYR A 12 11.97 -8.10 12.67
N THR A 13 12.89 -8.65 11.88
CA THR A 13 14.35 -8.55 12.11
C THR A 13 15.11 -7.92 10.95
N SER A 14 14.45 -7.75 9.80
CA SER A 14 15.09 -7.35 8.54
C SER A 14 15.35 -5.85 8.39
N GLY A 15 15.03 -5.02 9.40
CA GLY A 15 15.14 -3.55 9.31
C GLY A 15 16.56 -3.00 9.05
N ARG A 16 17.59 -3.85 9.11
CA ARG A 16 18.98 -3.53 8.77
C ARG A 16 19.42 -4.09 7.41
N GLY A 17 18.48 -4.49 6.56
CA GLY A 17 18.76 -5.08 5.25
C GLY A 17 19.29 -6.52 5.31
N VAL A 18 19.12 -7.20 6.46
CA VAL A 18 19.54 -8.59 6.63
C VAL A 18 18.33 -9.50 6.50
N THR A 19 18.26 -10.24 5.39
CA THR A 19 17.20 -11.23 5.18
C THR A 19 17.43 -12.44 6.08
N GLY A 20 16.46 -12.72 6.96
CA GLY A 20 16.45 -13.93 7.78
C GLY A 20 16.22 -15.20 6.97
N LYS A 21 16.33 -16.35 7.64
CA LYS A 21 15.84 -17.63 7.10
C LYS A 21 14.43 -17.88 7.59
N CYS A 22 13.64 -18.59 6.80
CA CYS A 22 12.35 -19.10 7.27
C CYS A 22 12.58 -19.94 8.53
N ASN A 23 11.90 -19.56 9.61
CA ASN A 23 11.80 -20.33 10.84
C ASN A 23 10.39 -20.93 10.87
N ASP A 24 10.27 -22.24 10.97
CA ASP A 24 8.98 -22.95 11.04
C ASP A 24 8.50 -23.17 12.48
N ASN A 25 9.29 -22.77 13.47
CA ASN A 25 8.95 -22.86 14.89
C ASN A 25 8.13 -21.64 15.35
N PHE A 26 6.89 -21.55 14.87
CA PHE A 26 5.90 -20.55 15.31
C PHE A 26 4.48 -21.15 15.30
N SER A 27 3.56 -20.48 16.00
CA SER A 27 2.15 -20.83 15.97
C SER A 27 1.41 -20.01 14.91
N VAL A 28 0.61 -20.69 14.07
CA VAL A 28 -0.27 -20.00 13.13
C VAL A 28 -1.48 -19.44 13.87
N VAL A 29 -1.78 -18.17 13.63
CA VAL A 29 -3.00 -17.52 14.14
C VAL A 29 -4.21 -18.06 13.39
N GLU A 30 -5.19 -18.59 14.13
CA GLU A 30 -6.43 -19.10 13.55
C GLU A 30 -7.15 -18.01 12.72
N GLY A 31 -7.60 -18.36 11.52
CA GLY A 31 -8.32 -17.45 10.62
C GLY A 31 -7.44 -16.55 9.74
N THR A 32 -6.12 -16.69 9.79
CA THR A 32 -5.19 -15.90 8.93
C THR A 32 -4.83 -16.59 7.61
N ASN A 33 -5.34 -17.80 7.36
CA ASN A 33 -5.18 -18.45 6.08
C ASN A 33 -5.91 -17.67 4.97
N ILE A 34 -5.19 -17.34 3.90
CA ILE A 34 -5.77 -16.60 2.77
C ILE A 34 -6.54 -17.57 1.89
N ALA A 35 -7.87 -17.46 1.88
CA ALA A 35 -8.72 -18.28 1.02
C ALA A 35 -8.69 -17.81 -0.45
N SER A 36 -8.66 -16.49 -0.67
CA SER A 36 -8.62 -15.89 -2.00
C SER A 36 -8.15 -14.43 -1.93
N TRP A 37 -7.85 -13.86 -3.09
CA TRP A 37 -7.56 -12.45 -3.28
C TRP A 37 -8.22 -11.95 -4.57
N LYS A 38 -8.40 -10.64 -4.66
CA LYS A 38 -8.81 -9.95 -5.90
C LYS A 38 -8.16 -8.57 -5.94
N TYR A 39 -7.99 -8.03 -7.14
CA TYR A 39 -7.65 -6.62 -7.27
C TYR A 39 -8.83 -5.74 -6.85
N ALA A 40 -8.53 -4.58 -6.26
CA ALA A 40 -9.53 -3.55 -5.95
C ALA A 40 -10.09 -2.92 -7.24
N THR A 41 -9.21 -2.69 -8.21
CA THR A 41 -9.50 -2.14 -9.55
C THR A 41 -8.74 -2.94 -10.61
N PRO A 42 -9.11 -2.89 -11.90
CA PRO A 42 -8.32 -3.53 -12.95
C PRO A 42 -6.87 -3.04 -12.94
N ALA A 43 -5.92 -3.98 -12.90
CA ALA A 43 -4.50 -3.63 -12.81
C ALA A 43 -4.01 -2.92 -14.08
N CYS A 44 -3.30 -1.81 -13.91
CA CYS A 44 -2.54 -1.19 -14.97
C CYS A 44 -1.13 -1.80 -15.06
N THR A 45 -0.78 -2.35 -16.22
CA THR A 45 0.53 -2.97 -16.50
C THR A 45 1.29 -2.27 -17.63
N THR A 46 0.89 -1.03 -17.95
CA THR A 46 1.46 -0.25 -19.06
C THR A 46 2.53 0.73 -18.56
N ARG A 47 3.17 1.43 -19.50
CA ARG A 47 4.15 2.49 -19.19
C ARG A 47 3.54 3.75 -18.56
N LYS A 48 2.22 3.92 -18.62
CA LYS A 48 1.49 5.09 -18.12
C LYS A 48 0.09 4.69 -17.67
N CYS A 49 -0.23 4.92 -16.41
CA CYS A 49 -1.54 4.61 -15.83
C CYS A 49 -2.30 5.92 -15.61
N GLU A 50 -2.82 6.51 -16.69
CA GLU A 50 -3.47 7.84 -16.66
C GLU A 50 -4.97 7.76 -16.32
N ASP A 51 -5.61 6.61 -16.55
CA ASP A 51 -7.06 6.42 -16.38
C ASP A 51 -7.36 5.29 -15.38
N GLN A 52 -6.88 5.43 -14.14
CA GLN A 52 -7.22 4.47 -13.08
C GLN A 52 -8.64 4.73 -12.54
N ASP A 53 -9.31 3.66 -12.11
CA ASP A 53 -10.67 3.71 -11.58
C ASP A 53 -10.66 4.10 -10.08
N GLU A 54 -10.35 5.37 -9.82
CA GLU A 54 -10.20 5.94 -8.47
C GLU A 54 -11.52 5.90 -7.68
N ASP A 55 -12.68 5.98 -8.36
CA ASP A 55 -14.01 5.86 -7.75
C ASP A 55 -14.24 4.45 -7.18
N THR A 56 -13.94 3.40 -7.96
CA THR A 56 -14.03 2.02 -7.48
C THR A 56 -13.00 1.74 -6.39
N LEU A 57 -11.81 2.32 -6.48
CA LEU A 57 -10.79 2.20 -5.42
C LEU A 57 -11.31 2.80 -4.10
N ALA A 58 -11.92 3.99 -4.15
CA ALA A 58 -12.47 4.67 -2.97
C ALA A 58 -13.63 3.89 -2.34
N SER A 59 -14.51 3.37 -3.19
CA SER A 59 -15.59 2.47 -2.78
C SER A 59 -15.04 1.22 -2.08
N THR A 60 -13.95 0.65 -2.60
CA THR A 60 -13.30 -0.52 -1.99
C THR A 60 -12.74 -0.19 -0.60
N VAL A 61 -12.03 0.94 -0.46
CA VAL A 61 -11.48 1.40 0.82
C VAL A 61 -12.58 1.59 1.88
N SER A 62 -13.73 2.16 1.49
CA SER A 62 -14.80 2.51 2.43
C SER A 62 -15.78 1.37 2.75
N THR A 63 -15.92 0.37 1.87
CA THR A 63 -16.97 -0.65 2.00
C THR A 63 -16.48 -2.09 2.09
N VAL A 64 -15.23 -2.38 1.67
CA VAL A 64 -14.70 -3.74 1.61
C VAL A 64 -13.58 -3.94 2.61
N ALA A 65 -12.44 -3.31 2.37
CA ALA A 65 -11.24 -3.42 3.19
C ALA A 65 -10.18 -2.43 2.67
N PRO A 66 -9.20 -2.03 3.51
CA PRO A 66 -7.97 -1.39 3.06
C PRO A 66 -7.24 -2.24 2.00
N PRO A 67 -7.07 -1.78 0.75
CA PRO A 67 -6.30 -2.49 -0.26
C PRO A 67 -4.79 -2.25 -0.09
N SER A 68 -4.00 -3.30 -0.30
CA SER A 68 -2.56 -3.17 -0.51
C SER A 68 -2.32 -2.59 -1.91
N ILE A 69 -1.56 -1.50 -2.00
CA ILE A 69 -1.26 -0.80 -3.25
C ILE A 69 0.25 -0.66 -3.41
N CYS A 70 0.71 -0.44 -4.64
CA CYS A 70 2.10 -0.04 -4.89
C CYS A 70 2.11 1.33 -5.58
N VAL A 71 3.13 2.12 -5.25
CA VAL A 71 3.29 3.53 -5.61
C VAL A 71 4.74 3.78 -6.02
N ASN A 72 4.98 4.92 -6.66
CA ASN A 72 6.33 5.48 -6.80
C ASN A 72 6.63 6.35 -5.58
N ALA A 73 7.58 5.93 -4.76
CA ALA A 73 7.93 6.57 -3.49
C ALA A 73 9.29 7.30 -3.52
N GLU A 74 9.87 7.56 -4.70
CA GLU A 74 11.17 8.22 -4.84
C GLU A 74 11.28 9.54 -4.03
N SER A 75 10.18 10.28 -3.89
CA SER A 75 10.14 11.56 -3.18
C SER A 75 9.69 11.48 -1.72
N TRP A 76 9.42 10.29 -1.18
CA TRP A 76 8.83 10.14 0.15
C TRP A 76 9.84 10.28 1.28
N GLN A 77 11.13 10.05 1.02
CA GLN A 77 12.17 10.08 2.03
C GLN A 77 12.22 11.41 2.80
N ASP A 78 11.97 12.53 2.11
CA ASP A 78 12.01 13.88 2.68
C ASP A 78 10.61 14.46 2.97
N TYR A 79 9.55 13.68 2.75
CA TYR A 79 8.18 14.11 3.04
C TYR A 79 7.96 14.25 4.55
N THR A 80 7.31 15.34 4.96
CA THR A 80 7.06 15.65 6.38
C THR A 80 5.60 15.97 6.66
N THR A 81 4.93 16.73 5.78
CA THR A 81 3.53 17.15 5.96
C THR A 81 2.91 17.58 4.63
N GLY A 82 1.59 17.73 4.60
CA GLY A 82 0.81 18.17 3.45
C GLY A 82 0.31 17.01 2.59
N VAL A 83 0.13 17.27 1.30
CA VAL A 83 -0.27 16.26 0.30
C VAL A 83 0.80 16.24 -0.79
N LEU A 84 1.38 15.07 -1.05
CA LEU A 84 2.27 14.86 -2.18
C LEU A 84 1.46 14.85 -3.47
N THR A 85 1.86 15.69 -4.42
CA THR A 85 1.21 15.78 -5.73
C THR A 85 1.77 14.73 -6.67
N SER A 86 0.99 14.30 -7.67
CA SER A 86 1.45 13.36 -8.71
C SER A 86 2.73 13.83 -9.41
N LYS A 87 2.88 15.16 -9.60
CA LYS A 87 4.11 15.77 -10.12
C LYS A 87 5.33 15.54 -9.22
N SER A 88 5.15 15.48 -7.91
CA SER A 88 6.20 15.26 -6.92
C SER A 88 6.61 13.79 -6.82
N CYS A 89 5.68 12.85 -7.07
CA CYS A 89 5.96 11.41 -7.10
C CYS A 89 6.65 10.97 -8.40
N GLY A 90 6.46 11.69 -9.51
CA GLY A 90 7.13 11.40 -10.78
C GLY A 90 6.33 10.45 -11.67
N GLY A 91 6.97 9.38 -12.16
CA GLY A 91 6.32 8.44 -13.09
C GLY A 91 5.18 7.65 -12.45
N ASN A 92 4.05 7.52 -13.16
CA ASN A 92 2.85 6.80 -12.73
C ASN A 92 2.61 5.47 -13.48
N GLY A 93 3.61 4.98 -14.21
CA GLY A 93 3.52 3.71 -14.93
C GLY A 93 3.84 2.51 -14.04
N TYR A 94 3.45 1.31 -14.48
CA TYR A 94 3.71 0.05 -13.75
C TYR A 94 5.18 -0.14 -13.37
N TYR A 95 6.10 0.24 -14.26
CA TYR A 95 7.55 0.08 -14.03
C TYR A 95 8.16 1.15 -13.12
N ALA A 96 7.41 2.17 -12.74
CA ALA A 96 7.84 3.20 -11.80
C ALA A 96 7.42 2.88 -10.35
N LEU A 97 6.60 1.84 -10.14
CA LEU A 97 6.21 1.40 -8.81
C LEU A 97 7.41 0.73 -8.13
N ASP A 98 7.81 1.26 -6.97
CA ASP A 98 8.99 0.81 -6.23
C ASP A 98 8.67 0.48 -4.76
N HIS A 99 7.46 0.79 -4.31
CA HIS A 99 7.08 0.69 -2.91
C HIS A 99 5.64 0.25 -2.74
N CYS A 100 5.37 -0.66 -1.81
CA CYS A 100 4.01 -1.12 -1.53
C CYS A 100 3.57 -0.73 -0.10
N VAL A 101 2.37 -0.19 0.00
CA VAL A 101 1.81 0.44 1.19
C VAL A 101 0.36 0.03 1.38
N GLN A 102 -0.19 0.39 2.54
CA GLN A 102 -1.58 0.14 2.85
C GLN A 102 -2.39 1.41 2.62
N LEU A 103 -3.36 1.37 1.70
CA LEU A 103 -4.32 2.45 1.52
C LEU A 103 -5.39 2.39 2.61
N ILE A 104 -5.49 3.42 3.46
CA ILE A 104 -6.32 3.40 4.67
C ILE A 104 -7.45 4.42 4.67
N GLY A 105 -7.49 5.32 3.68
CA GLY A 105 -8.55 6.33 3.60
C GLY A 105 -8.36 7.28 2.44
N TYR A 106 -9.26 8.24 2.34
CA TYR A 106 -9.22 9.31 1.35
C TYR A 106 -10.03 10.52 1.82
N ASN A 107 -9.82 11.65 1.15
CA ASN A 107 -10.64 12.84 1.23
C ASN A 107 -11.01 13.28 -0.19
N GLY A 108 -12.31 13.46 -0.46
CA GLY A 108 -12.83 14.14 -1.66
C GLY A 108 -12.26 13.71 -3.01
N ILE A 109 -12.50 12.47 -3.46
CA ILE A 109 -11.93 11.93 -4.72
C ILE A 109 -12.40 12.59 -6.02
N SER A 110 -13.50 13.36 -5.97
CA SER A 110 -14.17 13.93 -7.14
C SER A 110 -13.91 15.43 -7.33
N GLY A 111 -12.90 15.98 -6.65
CA GLY A 111 -12.50 17.38 -6.77
C GLY A 111 -10.99 17.58 -6.84
N ASP A 112 -10.57 18.79 -7.22
CA ASP A 112 -9.16 19.13 -7.47
C ASP A 112 -8.25 19.05 -6.22
N ASP A 113 -8.84 18.96 -5.03
CA ASP A 113 -8.15 18.88 -3.72
C ASP A 113 -8.22 17.46 -3.10
N GLY A 114 -8.59 16.46 -3.90
CA GLY A 114 -8.71 15.08 -3.46
C GLY A 114 -7.38 14.46 -3.07
N TYR A 115 -7.37 13.64 -2.02
CA TYR A 115 -6.17 12.89 -1.63
C TYR A 115 -6.47 11.53 -0.99
N TRP A 116 -5.56 10.59 -1.22
CA TRP A 116 -5.45 9.30 -0.56
C TRP A 116 -4.68 9.41 0.75
N ILE A 117 -5.03 8.60 1.72
CA ILE A 117 -4.32 8.46 3.00
C ILE A 117 -3.71 7.07 3.04
N VAL A 118 -2.39 6.98 3.12
CA VAL A 118 -1.67 5.72 3.16
C VAL A 118 -0.92 5.55 4.47
N SER A 119 -0.96 4.32 5.01
CA SER A 119 -0.15 3.90 6.14
C SER A 119 1.18 3.36 5.62
N HIS A 120 2.27 3.93 6.12
CA HIS A 120 3.62 3.51 5.81
C HIS A 120 4.34 2.97 7.05
N GLN A 121 5.25 2.01 6.84
CA GLN A 121 5.89 1.22 7.89
C GLN A 121 6.92 1.99 8.73
N LEU A 122 7.25 3.24 8.37
CA LEU A 122 8.13 4.15 9.13
C LEU A 122 7.37 5.14 10.04
N LEU A 123 6.17 4.80 10.53
CA LEU A 123 5.37 5.67 11.43
C LEU A 123 4.99 7.03 10.83
N MET A 124 4.75 7.09 9.52
CA MET A 124 4.26 8.30 8.84
C MET A 124 3.02 7.97 8.01
N THR A 125 2.00 8.80 8.13
CA THR A 125 0.85 8.81 7.21
C THR A 125 1.20 9.72 6.05
N VAL A 126 1.17 9.19 4.83
CA VAL A 126 1.40 9.99 3.62
C VAL A 126 0.05 10.29 2.99
N ALA A 127 -0.11 11.52 2.50
CA ALA A 127 -1.25 11.88 1.68
C ALA A 127 -0.81 12.05 0.23
N LEU A 128 -1.52 11.45 -0.71
CA LEU A 128 -1.21 11.48 -2.15
C LEU A 128 -2.38 12.11 -2.89
N THR A 129 -2.15 13.00 -3.85
CA THR A 129 -3.25 13.46 -4.70
C THR A 129 -3.83 12.30 -5.51
N VAL A 130 -5.14 12.38 -5.77
CA VAL A 130 -5.84 11.53 -6.75
C VAL A 130 -5.35 11.88 -8.17
#